data_AF-A0A6L2PWG6-F1
#
_entry.id   AF-A0A6L2PWG6-F1
#
_cell.length_a   1.000
_cell.length_b   1.000
_cell.length_c   1.000
_cell.angle_alpha   90.00
_cell.angle_beta   90.00
_cell.angle_gamma   90.00
#
_symmetry.space_group_name_H-M   'P 1'
#
loop_
_entity.id
_entity.type
_entity.pdbx_description
1 polymer ?
#
loop_
_entity_poly.entity_id
_entity_poly.type
_entity_poly.pdbx_seq_one_letter_code
_entity_poly.pdbx_strand_id
1 'polypeptide(L)'
;ATGPDIGRDVTMSVCCELGSGRSRDGLKLALNRSLSEPGPPDLPSSNGFLVPPKRCKLESVSLPASPCSESATLQRSLVMKKVKPLDPDSLVRKLERSSTGCGGKTNTNRNFLVVDCRPFIAYNVNHIRGSINVNCSDRFNRKRLQQGKATLADLATTREGKDLLKKRTFKEVVVYDDCTTDFDRLPTSHPLFLVLTTLVEDNRDPAFLLGGHKEFHRRHKEFCEDTLLPPSGRPLSPSDGVVTPDIDSHPASCVLPFLYLGNQHDAADLNTLRSLGVTRVLNVTSHLPGYHEACGITYKQLPASDSGHQNLKQYFEEAFDFIGERSFR
;
A
#
# COMPACT_ATOMS: atom_id res chain seq x y z
N ALA A 1 -15.99 37.42 10.66
CA ALA A 1 -16.80 36.25 11.05
C ALA A 1 -16.46 35.12 10.08
N THR A 2 -15.54 34.26 10.49
CA THR A 2 -15.13 33.05 9.77
C THR A 2 -16.21 31.99 9.98
N GLY A 3 -16.89 31.59 8.90
CA GLY A 3 -17.79 30.43 8.93
C GLY A 3 -17.00 29.14 9.15
N PRO A 4 -17.63 28.07 9.66
CA PRO A 4 -16.92 26.82 9.91
C PRO A 4 -16.57 26.15 8.58
N ASP A 5 -15.32 25.70 8.51
CA ASP A 5 -14.75 24.90 7.42
C ASP A 5 -15.38 23.51 7.47
N ILE A 6 -16.28 23.20 6.52
CA ILE A 6 -16.91 21.88 6.40
C ILE A 6 -15.90 20.99 5.67
N GLY A 7 -15.12 20.25 6.45
CA GLY A 7 -14.27 19.19 5.94
C GLY A 7 -15.11 18.20 5.12
N ARG A 8 -14.62 17.89 3.92
CA ARG A 8 -15.22 16.89 3.03
C ARG A 8 -15.04 15.50 3.65
N ASP A 9 -16.06 15.01 4.33
CA ASP A 9 -16.13 13.65 4.88
C ASP A 9 -16.48 12.67 3.74
N VAL A 10 -15.47 11.95 3.23
CA VAL A 10 -15.70 10.85 2.27
C VAL A 10 -16.34 9.69 3.03
N THR A 11 -17.65 9.55 2.91
CA THR A 11 -18.45 8.54 3.60
C THR A 11 -18.45 7.25 2.78
N MET A 12 -17.77 6.21 3.28
CA MET A 12 -17.86 4.86 2.70
C MET A 12 -19.01 4.10 3.35
N SER A 13 -20.01 3.73 2.55
CA SER A 13 -21.17 2.95 2.98
C SER A 13 -21.12 1.56 2.37
N VAL A 14 -21.14 0.53 3.22
CA VAL A 14 -21.17 -0.88 2.81
C VAL A 14 -22.58 -1.44 3.00
N CYS A 15 -23.15 -1.93 1.91
CA CYS A 15 -24.57 -2.26 1.81
C CYS A 15 -24.81 -3.76 1.53
N CYS A 16 -25.67 -4.44 2.30
CA CYS A 16 -25.94 -5.89 2.19
C CYS A 16 -27.42 -6.26 1.92
N GLU A 17 -27.64 -7.28 1.08
CA GLU A 17 -28.95 -7.89 0.75
C GLU A 17 -29.10 -9.29 1.38
N LEU A 18 -30.32 -9.66 1.79
CA LEU A 18 -30.67 -10.96 2.36
C LEU A 18 -31.50 -11.79 1.36
N GLY A 19 -30.92 -12.85 0.81
CA GLY A 19 -31.61 -13.80 -0.08
C GLY A 19 -31.09 -15.24 0.03
N SER A 20 -31.97 -16.13 0.52
CA SER A 20 -31.98 -17.60 0.54
C SER A 20 -30.70 -18.42 0.27
N GLY A 21 -30.23 -19.09 1.34
CA GLY A 21 -30.16 -20.55 1.34
C GLY A 21 -29.01 -21.25 0.59
N ARG A 22 -27.79 -20.67 0.54
CA ARG A 22 -26.60 -21.42 0.12
C ARG A 22 -25.46 -21.30 1.13
N SER A 23 -24.89 -22.46 1.53
CA SER A 23 -23.73 -22.55 2.42
C SER A 23 -22.57 -21.70 1.89
N ARG A 24 -22.07 -20.80 2.74
CA ARG A 24 -21.03 -19.81 2.42
C ARG A 24 -19.63 -20.28 2.88
N ASP A 25 -19.23 -21.47 2.45
CA ASP A 25 -17.89 -22.05 2.73
C ASP A 25 -16.72 -21.26 2.09
N GLY A 26 -17.01 -20.24 1.28
CA GLY A 26 -16.02 -19.40 0.59
C GLY A 26 -15.51 -18.17 1.39
N LEU A 27 -16.05 -17.89 2.57
CA LEU A 27 -15.67 -16.72 3.40
C LEU A 27 -14.60 -17.05 4.46
N LYS A 28 -13.77 -18.07 4.23
CA LYS A 28 -12.60 -18.38 5.06
C LYS A 28 -11.36 -17.69 4.51
N LEU A 29 -11.17 -16.41 4.85
CA LEU A 29 -9.80 -15.89 4.92
C LEU A 29 -9.17 -16.51 6.16
N ALA A 30 -8.30 -17.49 5.97
CA ALA A 30 -7.54 -18.12 7.05
C ALA A 30 -6.54 -17.11 7.65
N LEU A 31 -7.03 -16.21 8.49
CA LEU A 31 -6.23 -15.38 9.40
C LEU A 31 -6.25 -16.02 10.79
N ASN A 32 -5.90 -17.30 10.87
CA ASN A 32 -5.68 -17.98 12.15
C ASN A 32 -4.26 -18.51 12.19
N ARG A 33 -3.33 -17.66 12.60
CA ARG A 33 -2.21 -18.01 13.48
C ARG A 33 -1.85 -16.81 14.34
N SER A 34 -2.61 -16.61 15.40
CA SER A 34 -2.14 -15.87 16.57
C SER A 34 -0.93 -16.62 17.14
N LEU A 35 0.26 -16.04 17.00
CA LEU A 35 1.44 -16.46 17.76
C LEU A 35 1.54 -15.57 19.00
N SER A 36 0.68 -15.84 19.98
CA SER A 36 0.80 -15.28 21.32
C SER A 36 -0.13 -16.00 22.28
N GLU A 37 0.24 -17.22 22.65
CA GLU A 37 -0.04 -17.75 23.98
C GLU A 37 1.24 -18.48 24.47
N PRO A 38 1.67 -18.25 25.72
CA PRO A 38 2.66 -19.11 26.37
C PRO A 38 2.04 -20.49 26.61
N GLY A 39 2.74 -21.55 26.19
CA GLY A 39 2.32 -22.93 26.48
C GLY A 39 2.29 -23.22 28.00
N PRO A 40 1.56 -24.28 28.41
CA PRO A 40 1.40 -24.61 29.83
C PRO A 40 2.73 -25.03 30.48
N PRO A 41 2.95 -24.77 31.78
CA PRO A 41 4.19 -25.11 32.45
C PRO A 41 4.28 -26.60 32.78
N ASP A 42 5.33 -27.26 32.29
CA ASP A 42 5.75 -28.57 32.72
C ASP A 42 6.37 -28.51 34.14
N LEU A 43 5.96 -29.46 34.98
CA LEU A 43 6.54 -29.76 36.28
C LEU A 43 8.03 -30.15 36.16
N PRO A 44 8.84 -29.84 37.18
CA PRO A 44 9.88 -30.78 37.57
C PRO A 44 9.86 -31.12 39.06
N SER A 45 10.03 -32.40 39.31
CA SER A 45 10.18 -33.05 40.61
C SER A 45 11.45 -32.63 41.35
N SER A 46 11.29 -32.61 42.67
CA SER A 46 12.26 -32.58 43.77
C SER A 46 13.66 -33.18 43.54
N ASN A 47 14.73 -32.45 43.93
CA ASN A 47 15.50 -32.67 45.17
C ASN A 47 16.85 -31.93 45.17
N GLY A 48 17.27 -31.42 46.33
CA GLY A 48 18.69 -31.32 46.70
C GLY A 48 19.23 -29.96 47.15
N PHE A 49 19.29 -29.76 48.47
CA PHE A 49 20.00 -28.70 49.19
C PHE A 49 21.51 -28.60 48.87
N LEU A 50 22.10 -27.39 48.94
CA LEU A 50 23.22 -26.97 49.82
C LEU A 50 23.88 -25.62 49.40
N VAL A 51 23.78 -24.63 50.31
CA VAL A 51 24.70 -23.53 50.73
C VAL A 51 25.71 -22.89 49.74
N PRO A 52 25.88 -21.54 49.73
CA PRO A 52 26.78 -20.83 48.80
C PRO A 52 28.21 -20.63 49.34
N PRO A 53 29.19 -20.38 48.45
CA PRO A 53 30.29 -19.48 48.81
C PRO A 53 30.61 -18.39 47.77
N LYS A 54 30.67 -17.17 48.30
CA LYS A 54 31.69 -16.12 48.10
C LYS A 54 32.18 -15.79 46.67
N ARG A 55 31.67 -14.64 46.19
CA ARG A 55 32.39 -13.48 45.62
C ARG A 55 33.80 -13.75 45.07
N CYS A 56 33.91 -13.88 43.75
CA CYS A 56 35.13 -13.58 43.00
C CYS A 56 34.84 -12.48 41.97
N LYS A 57 35.58 -11.38 42.09
CA LYS A 57 35.60 -10.23 41.18
C LYS A 57 36.56 -10.62 40.05
N LEU A 58 36.08 -10.72 38.82
CA LEU A 58 36.93 -10.95 37.65
C LEU A 58 36.57 -9.93 36.56
N GLU A 59 37.63 -9.33 36.02
CA GLU A 59 37.64 -8.15 35.17
C GLU A 59 36.85 -8.34 33.87
N SER A 60 36.18 -7.27 33.46
CA SER A 60 35.48 -7.16 32.19
C SER A 60 36.48 -7.21 31.03
N VAL A 61 36.68 -8.39 30.45
CA VAL A 61 37.32 -8.52 29.15
C VAL A 61 36.21 -8.54 28.10
N SER A 62 36.13 -7.46 27.34
CA SER A 62 35.20 -7.26 26.24
C SER A 62 35.29 -8.41 25.24
N LEU A 63 34.19 -9.11 25.00
CA LEU A 63 34.06 -9.98 23.82
C LEU A 63 33.99 -9.09 22.57
N PRO A 64 34.61 -9.50 21.44
CA PRO A 64 34.55 -8.73 20.20
C PRO A 64 33.11 -8.63 19.67
N ALA A 65 32.82 -7.49 19.04
CA ALA A 65 31.51 -7.20 18.47
C ALA A 65 31.09 -8.27 17.44
N SER A 66 29.81 -8.61 17.48
CA SER A 66 29.09 -9.50 16.56
C SER A 66 29.46 -9.26 15.07
N PRO A 67 29.56 -10.31 14.22
CA PRO A 67 30.02 -10.20 12.82
C PRO A 67 29.04 -9.50 11.86
N CYS A 68 27.94 -8.94 12.35
CA CYS A 68 26.88 -8.36 11.53
C CYS A 68 27.15 -6.92 11.03
N SER A 69 28.01 -6.15 11.70
CA SER A 69 28.27 -4.75 11.31
C SER A 69 29.14 -4.64 10.05
N GLU A 70 30.10 -5.54 9.89
CA GLU A 70 31.02 -5.55 8.76
C GLU A 70 30.30 -5.94 7.46
N SER A 71 29.43 -6.94 7.52
CA SER A 71 28.59 -7.37 6.39
C SER A 71 27.65 -6.25 5.89
N ALA A 72 27.00 -5.52 6.81
CA ALA A 72 26.12 -4.41 6.44
C ALA A 72 26.87 -3.23 5.82
N THR A 73 28.09 -2.96 6.28
CA THR A 73 28.94 -1.87 5.75
C THR A 73 29.45 -2.20 4.35
N LEU A 74 29.86 -3.46 4.12
CA LEU A 74 30.27 -3.94 2.80
C LEU A 74 29.12 -3.94 1.80
N GLN A 75 27.92 -4.40 2.21
CA GLN A 75 26.72 -4.37 1.38
C GLN A 75 26.39 -2.93 0.97
N ARG A 76 26.40 -1.99 1.92
CA ARG A 76 26.18 -0.57 1.60
C ARG A 76 27.20 -0.06 0.59
N SER A 77 28.49 -0.33 0.78
CA SER A 77 29.55 0.07 -0.15
C SER A 77 29.34 -0.50 -1.56
N LEU A 78 28.95 -1.78 -1.66
CA LEU A 78 28.64 -2.42 -2.94
C LEU A 78 27.46 -1.74 -3.64
N VAL A 79 26.39 -1.44 -2.90
CA VAL A 79 25.20 -0.76 -3.43
C VAL A 79 25.57 0.65 -3.92
N MET A 80 26.32 1.42 -3.13
CA MET A 80 26.81 2.75 -3.51
C MET A 80 27.64 2.74 -4.81
N LYS A 81 28.44 1.69 -5.02
CA LYS A 81 29.25 1.54 -6.23
C LYS A 81 28.43 1.14 -7.47
N LYS A 82 27.32 0.41 -7.28
CA LYS A 82 26.52 -0.17 -8.37
C LYS A 82 25.34 0.70 -8.78
N VAL A 83 24.76 1.43 -7.84
CA VAL A 83 23.61 2.31 -8.07
C VAL A 83 24.07 3.61 -8.72
N LYS A 84 23.39 4.01 -9.79
CA LYS A 84 23.68 5.26 -10.50
C LYS A 84 22.60 6.31 -10.24
N PRO A 85 22.95 7.58 -10.01
CA PRO A 85 21.97 8.65 -10.07
C PRO A 85 21.48 8.83 -11.51
N LEU A 86 20.18 9.11 -11.66
CA LEU A 86 19.55 9.46 -12.94
C LEU A 86 18.82 10.78 -12.77
N ASP A 87 19.12 11.75 -13.63
CA ASP A 87 18.38 13.01 -13.65
C ASP A 87 17.01 12.86 -14.35
N PRO A 88 16.03 13.71 -14.00
CA PRO A 88 14.69 13.68 -14.62
C PRO A 88 14.71 13.80 -16.15
N ASP A 89 15.58 14.66 -16.70
CA ASP A 89 15.64 14.93 -18.13
C ASP A 89 16.19 13.71 -18.91
N SER A 90 17.12 12.97 -18.32
CA SER A 90 17.63 11.69 -18.83
C SER A 90 16.57 10.59 -18.79
N LEU A 91 15.71 10.55 -17.77
CA LEU A 91 14.61 9.61 -17.73
C LEU A 91 13.60 9.89 -18.85
N VAL A 92 13.24 11.17 -19.07
CA VAL A 92 12.36 11.56 -20.19
C VAL A 92 12.92 11.12 -21.54
N ARG A 93 14.20 11.42 -21.81
CA ARG A 93 14.86 10.97 -23.07
C ARG A 93 14.78 9.46 -23.26
N LYS A 94 14.79 8.66 -22.18
CA LYS A 94 14.60 7.21 -22.25
C LYS A 94 13.15 6.82 -22.50
N LEU A 95 12.20 7.51 -21.88
CA LEU A 95 10.76 7.30 -22.09
C LEU A 95 10.36 7.61 -23.54
N GLU A 96 10.87 8.70 -24.12
CA GLU A 96 10.60 9.11 -25.51
C GLU A 96 11.21 8.14 -26.54
N ARG A 97 12.45 7.70 -26.35
CA ARG A 97 13.07 6.69 -27.23
C ARG A 97 12.31 5.37 -27.24
N SER A 98 11.55 5.11 -26.19
CA SER A 98 10.73 3.91 -26.10
C SER A 98 9.35 4.03 -26.76
N SER A 99 8.90 5.25 -27.08
CA SER A 99 7.59 5.50 -27.68
C SER A 99 7.62 5.75 -29.20
N THR A 100 8.79 6.03 -29.80
CA THR A 100 8.94 6.35 -31.24
C THR A 100 8.90 5.16 -32.20
N GLY A 101 8.42 3.99 -31.79
CA GLY A 101 8.14 2.85 -32.68
C GLY A 101 6.82 3.03 -33.42
N CYS A 102 6.86 3.42 -34.69
CA CYS A 102 5.67 3.62 -35.54
C CYS A 102 4.87 2.32 -35.74
N GLY A 103 3.55 2.38 -35.54
CA GLY A 103 2.57 1.49 -36.18
C GLY A 103 2.16 0.23 -35.40
N GLY A 104 1.02 0.30 -34.72
CA GLY A 104 0.06 -0.81 -34.60
C GLY A 104 0.60 -2.20 -34.27
N LYS A 105 1.24 -2.36 -33.10
CA LYS A 105 1.24 -3.59 -32.28
C LYS A 105 2.00 -3.31 -30.99
N THR A 106 1.36 -3.61 -29.86
CA THR A 106 1.88 -3.47 -28.50
C THR A 106 3.06 -4.43 -28.29
N ASN A 107 4.31 -4.03 -28.57
CA ASN A 107 5.46 -4.55 -27.82
C ASN A 107 6.83 -3.87 -28.10
N THR A 108 7.47 -3.52 -26.99
CA THR A 108 8.88 -3.80 -26.64
C THR A 108 9.98 -3.30 -27.57
N ASN A 109 10.42 -2.07 -27.34
CA ASN A 109 11.87 -1.84 -27.26
C ASN A 109 12.24 -0.97 -26.05
N ARG A 110 11.53 -1.19 -24.93
CA ARG A 110 12.00 -0.72 -23.63
C ARG A 110 13.12 -1.64 -23.18
N ASN A 111 14.28 -1.08 -22.88
CA ASN A 111 15.43 -1.83 -22.34
C ASN A 111 15.58 -1.66 -20.82
N PHE A 112 14.60 -1.02 -20.17
CA PHE A 112 14.59 -0.71 -18.75
C PHE A 112 13.18 -0.81 -18.15
N LEU A 113 13.11 -0.94 -16.82
CA LEU A 113 11.89 -0.81 -16.03
C LEU A 113 11.92 0.45 -15.18
N VAL A 114 10.74 0.96 -14.82
CA VAL A 114 10.58 2.02 -13.83
C VAL A 114 9.80 1.45 -12.64
N VAL A 115 10.30 1.68 -11.42
CA VAL A 115 9.73 1.17 -10.17
C VAL A 115 9.45 2.35 -9.23
N ASP A 116 8.21 2.44 -8.77
CA ASP A 116 7.75 3.39 -7.76
C ASP A 116 7.76 2.70 -6.38
N CYS A 117 8.58 3.20 -5.44
CA CYS A 117 8.63 2.66 -4.08
C CYS A 117 7.92 3.54 -3.03
N ARG A 118 7.09 4.49 -3.47
CA ARG A 118 6.24 5.32 -2.60
C ARG A 118 5.03 4.52 -2.10
N PRO A 119 4.35 5.01 -1.04
CA PRO A 119 3.11 4.41 -0.57
C PRO A 119 2.10 4.28 -1.71
N PHE A 120 1.34 3.18 -1.71
CA PHE A 120 0.36 2.86 -2.76
C PHE A 120 -0.62 4.00 -3.03
N ILE A 121 -1.03 4.73 -1.99
CA ILE A 121 -1.92 5.88 -2.15
C ILE A 121 -1.28 7.02 -2.96
N ALA A 122 0.00 7.29 -2.77
CA ALA A 122 0.73 8.32 -3.51
C ALA A 122 0.91 7.92 -4.97
N TYR A 123 1.13 6.62 -5.24
CA TYR A 123 1.19 6.08 -6.60
C TYR A 123 -0.14 6.23 -7.33
N ASN A 124 -1.27 5.89 -6.69
CA ASN A 124 -2.59 5.99 -7.33
C ASN A 124 -3.03 7.44 -7.57
N VAL A 125 -2.52 8.41 -6.80
CA VAL A 125 -2.80 9.83 -7.05
C VAL A 125 -2.13 10.27 -8.35
N ASN A 126 -0.80 10.10 -8.44
CA ASN A 126 -0.03 10.47 -9.62
C ASN A 126 1.28 9.68 -9.60
N HIS A 127 1.69 9.11 -10.73
CA HIS A 127 2.96 8.38 -10.85
C HIS A 127 3.57 8.52 -12.24
N ILE A 128 4.85 8.18 -12.40
CA ILE A 128 5.50 8.20 -13.71
C ILE A 128 4.90 7.11 -14.61
N ARG A 129 4.53 7.46 -15.85
CA ARG A 129 3.83 6.59 -16.80
C ARG A 129 4.50 5.21 -16.96
N GLY A 130 3.71 4.17 -16.72
CA GLY A 130 4.15 2.78 -16.86
C GLY A 130 5.18 2.34 -15.81
N SER A 131 5.27 3.03 -14.67
CA SER A 131 6.03 2.57 -13.52
C SER A 131 5.27 1.48 -12.76
N ILE A 132 6.02 0.56 -12.15
CA ILE A 132 5.47 -0.53 -11.34
C ILE A 132 5.57 -0.13 -9.87
N ASN A 133 4.45 -0.04 -9.17
CA ASN A 133 4.50 0.18 -7.72
C ASN A 133 4.91 -1.10 -6.98
N VAL A 134 5.85 -0.95 -6.06
CA VAL A 134 6.25 -2.00 -5.10
C VAL A 134 5.92 -1.55 -3.68
N ASN A 135 5.11 -2.35 -2.99
CA ASN A 135 4.64 -2.02 -1.65
C ASN A 135 5.73 -2.30 -0.60
N CYS A 136 6.68 -1.38 -0.51
CA CYS A 136 7.81 -1.42 0.42
C CYS A 136 7.72 -0.33 1.50
N SER A 137 6.62 0.43 1.54
CA SER A 137 6.46 1.57 2.46
C SER A 137 5.92 1.16 3.83
N ASP A 138 5.37 -0.03 4.00
CA ASP A 138 4.92 -0.54 5.30
C ASP A 138 5.99 -1.35 6.04
N ARG A 139 5.89 -1.39 7.37
CA ARG A 139 6.87 -2.06 8.24
C ARG A 139 6.95 -3.57 7.99
N PHE A 140 5.85 -4.20 7.61
CA PHE A 140 5.78 -5.65 7.48
C PHE A 140 6.51 -6.13 6.22
N ASN A 141 6.22 -5.52 5.06
CA ASN A 141 6.88 -5.85 3.82
C ASN A 141 8.37 -5.46 3.82
N ARG A 142 8.75 -4.33 4.44
CA ARG A 142 10.18 -4.01 4.66
C ARG A 142 10.92 -5.12 5.40
N LYS A 143 10.36 -5.61 6.51
CA LYS A 143 10.99 -6.69 7.29
C LYS A 143 11.10 -7.98 6.48
N ARG A 144 10.08 -8.32 5.70
CA ARG A 144 10.09 -9.52 4.84
C ARG A 144 11.14 -9.41 3.75
N LEU A 145 11.25 -8.25 3.10
CA LEU A 145 12.25 -7.99 2.06
C LEU A 145 13.67 -8.04 2.62
N GLN A 146 13.93 -7.37 3.75
CA GLN A 146 15.22 -7.39 4.46
C GLN A 146 15.65 -8.80 4.89
N GLN A 147 14.69 -9.66 5.23
CA GLN A 147 14.95 -11.05 5.64
C GLN A 147 15.01 -12.03 4.46
N GLY A 148 14.85 -11.57 3.21
CA GLY A 148 14.79 -12.44 2.03
C GLY A 148 13.53 -13.32 1.96
N LYS A 149 12.48 -12.99 2.75
CA LYS A 149 11.20 -13.72 2.80
C LYS A 149 10.15 -13.20 1.80
N ALA A 150 10.49 -12.15 1.05
CA ALA A 150 9.69 -11.62 -0.03
C ALA A 150 10.61 -11.09 -1.12
N THR A 151 10.21 -11.27 -2.36
CA THR A 151 10.90 -10.69 -3.53
C THR A 151 10.20 -9.40 -3.97
N LEU A 152 10.85 -8.58 -4.80
CA LEU A 152 10.20 -7.39 -5.37
C LEU A 152 8.95 -7.74 -6.20
N ALA A 153 8.94 -8.91 -6.84
CA ALA A 153 7.78 -9.40 -7.56
C ALA A 153 6.59 -9.76 -6.63
N ASP A 154 6.86 -10.19 -5.40
CA ASP A 154 5.81 -10.47 -4.41
C ASP A 154 5.20 -9.18 -3.83
N LEU A 155 5.94 -8.07 -3.91
CA LEU A 155 5.54 -6.75 -3.43
C LEU A 155 4.93 -5.87 -4.54
N ALA A 156 4.98 -6.32 -5.80
CA ALA A 156 4.38 -5.61 -6.92
C ALA A 156 2.85 -5.57 -6.79
N THR A 157 2.25 -4.39 -6.99
CA THR A 157 0.80 -4.21 -6.82
C THR A 157 -0.04 -4.69 -8.01
N THR A 158 0.58 -4.83 -9.18
CA THR A 158 -0.10 -5.29 -10.40
C THR A 158 0.41 -6.66 -10.85
N ARG A 159 -0.47 -7.46 -11.47
CA ARG A 159 -0.10 -8.78 -12.02
C ARG A 159 0.97 -8.66 -13.11
N GLU A 160 0.82 -7.66 -13.98
CA GLU A 160 1.79 -7.39 -15.05
C GLU A 160 3.16 -7.00 -14.49
N GLY A 161 3.19 -6.09 -13.51
CA GLY A 161 4.43 -5.70 -12.84
C GLY A 161 5.14 -6.88 -12.16
N LYS A 162 4.35 -7.75 -11.50
CA LYS A 162 4.86 -9.00 -10.92
C LYS A 162 5.52 -9.90 -11.98
N ASP A 163 4.88 -10.09 -13.13
CA ASP A 163 5.43 -10.93 -14.20
C ASP A 163 6.69 -10.32 -14.81
N LEU A 164 6.74 -9.00 -15.01
CA LEU A 164 7.92 -8.30 -15.53
C LEU A 164 9.12 -8.41 -14.56
N LEU A 165 8.88 -8.26 -13.26
CA LEU A 165 9.92 -8.40 -12.23
C LEU A 165 10.40 -9.85 -12.10
N LYS A 166 9.51 -10.84 -12.24
CA LYS A 166 9.89 -12.27 -12.22
C LYS A 166 10.71 -12.69 -13.43
N LYS A 167 10.34 -12.21 -14.62
CA LYS A 167 11.01 -12.60 -15.88
C LYS A 167 12.45 -12.10 -15.96
N ARG A 168 12.83 -11.07 -15.19
CA ARG A 168 14.19 -10.49 -15.15
C ARG A 168 14.74 -10.10 -16.53
N THR A 169 13.88 -9.78 -17.50
CA THR A 169 14.24 -9.54 -18.91
C THR A 169 15.01 -8.25 -19.14
N PHE A 170 14.63 -7.18 -18.45
CA PHE A 170 15.35 -5.90 -18.48
C PHE A 170 16.61 -6.04 -17.64
N LYS A 171 17.70 -5.30 -17.82
CA LYS A 171 18.81 -5.32 -16.83
C LYS A 171 18.83 -4.05 -16.01
N GLU A 172 18.55 -2.94 -16.68
CA GLU A 172 18.40 -1.63 -16.09
C GLU A 172 17.04 -1.46 -15.41
N VAL A 173 17.05 -0.94 -14.18
CA VAL A 173 15.83 -0.64 -13.41
C VAL A 173 15.97 0.73 -12.78
N VAL A 174 15.10 1.66 -13.14
CA VAL A 174 15.02 2.99 -12.54
C VAL A 174 14.07 2.94 -11.36
N VAL A 175 14.50 3.38 -10.19
CA VAL A 175 13.71 3.38 -8.96
C VAL A 175 13.56 4.81 -8.46
N TYR A 176 12.38 5.18 -7.98
CA TYR A 176 12.15 6.49 -7.39
C TYR A 176 11.24 6.43 -6.16
N ASP A 177 11.47 7.36 -5.25
CA ASP A 177 10.65 7.64 -4.09
C ASP A 177 10.00 9.02 -4.23
N ASP A 178 9.61 9.66 -3.12
CA ASP A 178 8.93 10.95 -3.19
C ASP A 178 9.88 12.11 -3.55
N CYS A 179 11.07 12.17 -2.93
CA CYS A 179 11.97 13.31 -3.09
C CYS A 179 13.45 13.09 -2.73
N THR A 180 13.98 11.86 -2.78
CA THR A 180 15.40 11.65 -2.45
C THR A 180 16.30 12.36 -3.45
N THR A 181 17.17 13.24 -2.95
CA THR A 181 18.22 13.91 -3.74
C THR A 181 19.62 13.37 -3.45
N ASP A 182 19.86 12.86 -2.25
CA ASP A 182 21.15 12.37 -1.79
C ASP A 182 21.03 10.91 -1.32
N PHE A 183 21.62 9.99 -2.10
CA PHE A 183 21.61 8.56 -1.82
C PHE A 183 22.54 8.19 -0.65
N ASP A 184 23.64 8.92 -0.46
CA ASP A 184 24.67 8.60 0.54
C ASP A 184 24.16 8.78 1.97
N ARG A 185 23.18 9.68 2.15
CA ARG A 185 22.53 9.97 3.44
C ARG A 185 21.37 9.04 3.77
N LEU A 186 20.95 8.16 2.87
CA LEU A 186 19.76 7.35 3.10
C LEU A 186 19.98 6.24 4.15
N PRO A 187 19.07 6.09 5.13
CA PRO A 187 19.07 4.97 6.05
C PRO A 187 18.89 3.63 5.33
N THR A 188 19.50 2.56 5.86
CA THR A 188 19.33 1.20 5.30
C THR A 188 17.90 0.66 5.42
N SER A 189 17.08 1.25 6.29
CA SER A 189 15.66 0.96 6.44
C SER A 189 14.75 1.69 5.46
N HIS A 190 15.29 2.63 4.68
CA HIS A 190 14.53 3.43 3.74
C HIS A 190 14.03 2.57 2.56
N PRO A 191 12.77 2.69 2.10
CA PRO A 191 12.23 1.86 1.01
C PRO A 191 13.09 1.90 -0.26
N LEU A 192 13.54 3.09 -0.66
CA LEU A 192 14.41 3.25 -1.83
C LEU A 192 15.71 2.45 -1.67
N PHE A 193 16.37 2.54 -0.51
CA PHE A 193 17.62 1.82 -0.26
C PHE A 193 17.42 0.30 -0.30
N LEU A 194 16.33 -0.19 0.29
CA LEU A 194 16.00 -1.63 0.28
C LEU A 194 15.74 -2.16 -1.11
N VAL A 195 14.93 -1.47 -1.91
CA VAL A 195 14.63 -1.87 -3.29
C VAL A 195 15.89 -1.88 -4.14
N LEU A 196 16.74 -0.85 -4.04
CA LEU A 196 18.01 -0.78 -4.75
C LEU A 196 18.96 -1.90 -4.33
N THR A 197 19.03 -2.21 -3.03
CA THR A 197 19.85 -3.30 -2.50
C THR A 197 19.43 -4.65 -3.07
N THR A 198 18.13 -4.97 -3.03
CA THR A 198 17.60 -6.21 -3.61
C THR A 198 17.88 -6.32 -5.11
N LEU A 199 17.81 -5.21 -5.84
CA LEU A 199 18.15 -5.18 -7.27
C LEU A 199 19.65 -5.45 -7.51
N VAL A 200 20.54 -4.88 -6.71
CA VAL A 200 21.98 -5.16 -6.81
C VAL A 200 22.28 -6.63 -6.53
N GLU A 201 21.67 -7.22 -5.50
CA GLU A 201 21.79 -8.64 -5.14
C GLU A 201 21.28 -9.57 -6.24
N ASP A 202 20.21 -9.16 -6.94
CA ASP A 202 19.66 -9.85 -8.11
C ASP A 202 20.48 -9.63 -9.40
N ASN A 203 21.70 -9.07 -9.30
CA ASN A 203 22.61 -8.75 -10.41
C ASN A 203 21.98 -7.85 -11.49
N ARG A 204 21.15 -6.91 -11.05
CA ARG A 204 20.54 -5.87 -11.90
C ARG A 204 21.44 -4.64 -11.97
N ASP A 205 21.09 -3.72 -12.86
CA ASP A 205 21.73 -2.41 -12.98
C ASP A 205 20.76 -1.32 -12.51
N PRO A 206 20.59 -1.11 -11.18
CA PRO A 206 19.66 -0.12 -10.68
C PRO A 206 20.18 1.31 -10.83
N ALA A 207 19.27 2.23 -11.14
CA ALA A 207 19.48 3.67 -11.06
C ALA A 207 18.40 4.29 -10.19
N PHE A 208 18.72 5.34 -9.43
CA PHE A 208 17.72 6.08 -8.65
C PHE A 208 17.46 7.45 -9.28
N LEU A 209 16.21 7.88 -9.25
CA LEU A 209 15.81 9.17 -9.80
C LEU A 209 16.11 10.30 -8.80
N LEU A 210 16.99 11.21 -9.20
CA LEU A 210 17.35 12.39 -8.40
C LEU A 210 16.14 13.31 -8.21
N GLY A 211 15.84 13.63 -6.95
CA GLY A 211 14.69 14.45 -6.57
C GLY A 211 13.36 13.70 -6.56
N GLY A 212 13.38 12.38 -6.80
CA GLY A 212 12.21 11.51 -6.75
C GLY A 212 11.07 11.93 -7.67
N HIS A 213 9.87 11.52 -7.32
CA HIS A 213 8.65 11.84 -8.04
C HIS A 213 8.34 13.34 -8.04
N LYS A 214 8.54 14.05 -6.91
CA LYS A 214 8.21 15.47 -6.79
C LYS A 214 8.96 16.32 -7.81
N GLU A 215 10.27 16.10 -7.96
CA GLU A 215 11.07 16.86 -8.92
C GLU A 215 10.74 16.47 -10.36
N PHE A 216 10.50 15.17 -10.62
CA PHE A 216 10.10 14.70 -11.95
C PHE A 216 8.76 15.31 -12.38
N HIS A 217 7.73 15.21 -11.52
CA HIS A 217 6.41 15.76 -11.79
C HIS A 217 6.46 17.29 -12.00
N ARG A 218 7.29 18.00 -11.23
CA ARG A 218 7.46 19.46 -11.38
C ARG A 218 7.99 19.84 -12.76
N ARG A 219 8.88 19.04 -13.34
CA ARG A 219 9.55 19.33 -14.62
C ARG A 219 8.85 18.72 -15.84
N HIS A 220 8.24 17.53 -15.66
CA HIS A 220 7.82 16.62 -16.74
C HIS A 220 6.47 15.97 -16.44
N LYS A 221 5.48 16.76 -16.04
CA LYS A 221 4.13 16.30 -15.66
C LYS A 221 3.42 15.50 -16.77
N GLU A 222 3.75 15.76 -18.03
CA GLU A 222 3.18 15.10 -19.21
C GLU A 222 3.59 13.62 -19.34
N PHE A 223 4.64 13.22 -18.62
CA PHE A 223 5.09 11.83 -18.51
C PHE A 223 4.56 11.14 -17.25
N CYS A 224 3.66 11.78 -16.49
CA CYS A 224 2.96 11.15 -15.38
C CYS A 224 1.55 10.67 -15.79
N GLU A 225 1.01 9.74 -15.01
CA GLU A 225 -0.35 9.24 -15.08
C GLU A 225 -1.08 9.62 -13.79
N ASP A 226 -2.21 10.31 -13.95
CA ASP A 226 -3.18 10.56 -12.89
C ASP A 226 -4.26 9.48 -12.96
N THR A 227 -4.19 8.46 -12.11
CA THR A 227 -5.19 7.37 -12.12
C THR A 227 -6.59 7.86 -11.70
N LEU A 228 -6.67 9.01 -11.02
CA LEU A 228 -7.92 9.63 -10.58
C LEU A 228 -8.58 10.53 -11.64
N LEU A 229 -7.89 10.80 -12.76
CA LEU A 229 -8.45 11.56 -13.88
C LEU A 229 -8.74 10.63 -15.06
N PRO A 230 -9.93 10.68 -15.68
CA PRO A 230 -10.24 9.81 -16.81
C PRO A 230 -9.26 10.05 -17.98
N PRO A 231 -8.93 9.01 -18.75
CA PRO A 231 -7.99 9.09 -19.87
C PRO A 231 -8.66 9.84 -21.03
N SER A 232 -8.61 11.17 -21.01
CA SER A 232 -9.12 12.02 -22.08
C SER A 232 -8.28 13.27 -22.18
N GLY A 233 -7.20 13.17 -22.96
CA GLY A 233 -6.30 14.27 -23.28
C GLY A 233 -6.96 15.36 -24.10
N ARG A 234 -7.59 16.33 -23.44
CA ARG A 234 -7.75 17.68 -24.00
C ARG A 234 -7.05 18.69 -23.10
N PRO A 235 -6.19 19.56 -23.64
CA PRO A 235 -5.62 20.65 -22.87
C PRO A 235 -6.75 21.64 -22.56
N LEU A 236 -7.25 21.61 -21.33
CA LEU A 236 -8.22 22.61 -20.87
C LEU A 236 -7.48 23.94 -20.68
N SER A 237 -7.96 24.98 -21.36
CA SER A 237 -7.51 26.35 -21.18
C SER A 237 -7.69 26.80 -19.71
N PRO A 238 -6.91 27.78 -19.21
CA PRO A 238 -6.78 28.08 -17.77
C PRO A 238 -7.99 28.76 -17.11
N SER A 239 -9.21 28.61 -17.62
CA SER A 239 -10.35 29.42 -17.16
C SER A 239 -11.65 28.66 -16.92
N ASP A 240 -11.60 27.34 -16.76
CA ASP A 240 -12.77 26.61 -16.25
C ASP A 240 -12.40 25.78 -15.03
N GLY A 241 -13.22 25.90 -14.00
CA GLY A 241 -13.03 25.25 -12.72
C GLY A 241 -12.82 23.76 -12.88
N VAL A 242 -11.95 23.20 -12.05
CA VAL A 242 -11.68 21.76 -11.93
C VAL A 242 -13.01 21.02 -11.74
N VAL A 243 -13.57 20.46 -12.82
CA VAL A 243 -14.63 19.46 -12.73
C VAL A 243 -13.92 18.12 -12.58
N THR A 244 -13.44 17.84 -11.37
CA THR A 244 -13.26 16.45 -10.96
C THR A 244 -14.59 15.73 -11.20
N PRO A 245 -14.61 14.51 -11.78
CA PRO A 245 -15.83 13.70 -11.70
C PRO A 245 -16.18 13.64 -10.22
N ASP A 246 -17.32 14.23 -9.88
CA ASP A 246 -17.71 14.43 -8.49
C ASP A 246 -17.86 13.03 -7.89
N ILE A 247 -16.91 12.63 -7.03
CA ILE A 247 -16.89 11.31 -6.38
C ILE A 247 -18.20 11.13 -5.59
N ASP A 248 -18.76 12.25 -5.12
CA ASP A 248 -20.05 12.31 -4.43
C ASP A 248 -21.24 12.08 -5.38
N SER A 249 -21.04 12.17 -6.70
CA SER A 249 -22.04 11.86 -7.73
C SER A 249 -21.92 10.46 -8.35
N HIS A 250 -20.87 9.70 -7.99
CA HIS A 250 -20.67 8.37 -8.56
C HIS A 250 -21.65 7.37 -7.93
N PRO A 251 -22.39 6.57 -8.72
CA PRO A 251 -23.36 5.64 -8.18
C PRO A 251 -22.69 4.49 -7.42
N ALA A 252 -23.41 3.92 -6.45
CA ALA A 252 -22.97 2.76 -5.71
C ALA A 252 -22.46 1.62 -6.62
N SER A 253 -21.23 1.19 -6.37
CA SER A 253 -20.53 0.17 -7.16
C SER A 253 -20.63 -1.20 -6.50
N CYS A 254 -21.04 -2.22 -7.26
CA CYS A 254 -21.09 -3.60 -6.77
C CYS A 254 -19.66 -4.18 -6.70
N VAL A 255 -19.18 -4.45 -5.49
CA VAL A 255 -17.83 -5.00 -5.24
C VAL A 255 -17.86 -6.51 -5.19
N LEU A 256 -18.90 -7.09 -4.58
CA LEU A 256 -19.20 -8.52 -4.56
C LEU A 256 -20.71 -8.71 -4.71
N PRO A 257 -21.18 -9.90 -5.11
CA PRO A 257 -22.59 -10.25 -4.93
C PRO A 257 -23.00 -9.93 -3.49
N PHE A 258 -24.02 -9.09 -3.32
CA PHE A 258 -24.54 -8.63 -2.02
C PHE A 258 -23.65 -7.63 -1.25
N LEU A 259 -22.65 -7.02 -1.89
CA LEU A 259 -21.79 -5.99 -1.29
C LEU A 259 -21.63 -4.80 -2.23
N TYR A 260 -22.30 -3.70 -1.91
CA TYR A 260 -22.12 -2.45 -2.64
C TYR A 260 -21.25 -1.48 -1.84
N LEU A 261 -20.47 -0.71 -2.59
CA LEU A 261 -19.70 0.42 -2.11
C LEU A 261 -20.32 1.69 -2.64
N GLY A 262 -20.90 2.49 -1.75
CA GLY A 262 -21.52 3.77 -2.08
C GLY A 262 -20.95 4.93 -1.26
N ASN A 263 -21.36 6.14 -1.65
CA ASN A 263 -21.00 7.38 -0.99
C ASN A 263 -22.07 7.82 0.04
N GLN A 264 -21.94 9.04 0.58
CA GLN A 264 -22.90 9.60 1.54
C GLN A 264 -24.31 9.75 0.94
N HIS A 265 -24.42 10.14 -0.32
CA HIS A 265 -25.69 10.34 -1.01
C HIS A 265 -26.42 9.02 -1.19
N ASP A 266 -25.72 7.95 -1.59
CA ASP A 266 -26.27 6.61 -1.69
C ASP A 266 -26.80 6.12 -0.32
N ALA A 267 -26.05 6.37 0.76
CA ALA A 267 -26.44 5.99 2.13
C ALA A 267 -27.66 6.77 2.67
N ALA A 268 -27.86 8.00 2.16
CA ALA A 268 -28.97 8.87 2.52
C ALA A 268 -30.22 8.67 1.63
N ASP A 269 -30.10 8.02 0.47
CA ASP A 269 -31.23 7.79 -0.43
C ASP A 269 -31.90 6.42 -0.22
N LEU A 270 -33.03 6.45 0.46
CA LEU A 270 -33.89 5.28 0.71
C LEU A 270 -34.30 4.54 -0.57
N ASN A 271 -34.55 5.25 -1.68
CA ASN A 271 -35.02 4.63 -2.91
C ASN A 271 -33.90 3.83 -3.56
N THR A 272 -32.70 4.39 -3.60
CA THR A 272 -31.49 3.71 -4.08
C THR A 272 -31.22 2.47 -3.24
N LEU A 273 -31.21 2.58 -1.91
CA LEU A 273 -31.02 1.44 -1.00
C LEU A 273 -32.06 0.34 -1.24
N ARG A 274 -33.34 0.68 -1.39
CA ARG A 274 -34.41 -0.29 -1.69
C ARG A 274 -34.24 -0.95 -3.06
N SER A 275 -33.90 -0.18 -4.09
CA SER A 275 -33.71 -0.70 -5.45
C SER A 275 -32.56 -1.70 -5.56
N LEU A 276 -31.53 -1.52 -4.72
CA LEU A 276 -30.36 -2.39 -4.62
C LEU A 276 -30.54 -3.53 -3.60
N GLY A 277 -31.72 -3.65 -2.97
CA GLY A 277 -31.99 -4.69 -1.96
C GLY A 277 -31.25 -4.51 -0.64
N VAL A 278 -30.77 -3.29 -0.35
CA VAL A 278 -29.94 -3.00 0.81
C VAL A 278 -30.78 -2.92 2.08
N THR A 279 -30.38 -3.70 3.08
CA THR A 279 -31.04 -3.75 4.40
C THR A 279 -30.14 -3.30 5.54
N ARG A 280 -28.83 -3.24 5.31
CA ARG A 280 -27.81 -2.85 6.28
C ARG A 280 -26.83 -1.90 5.63
N VAL A 281 -26.46 -0.84 6.35
CA VAL A 281 -25.49 0.17 5.93
C VAL A 281 -24.42 0.31 7.00
N LEU A 282 -23.18 -0.05 6.67
CA LEU A 282 -22.02 0.18 7.53
C LEU A 282 -21.31 1.45 7.07
N ASN A 283 -21.38 2.50 7.88
CA ASN A 283 -20.78 3.81 7.62
C ASN A 283 -19.44 3.93 8.33
N VAL A 284 -18.39 4.29 7.59
CA VAL A 284 -17.07 4.60 8.15
C VAL A 284 -16.88 6.11 8.12
N THR A 285 -17.34 6.80 9.18
CA THR A 285 -17.36 8.27 9.25
C THR A 285 -17.07 8.76 10.67
N SER A 286 -16.56 9.99 10.79
CA SER A 286 -16.35 10.65 12.09
C SER A 286 -17.68 10.92 12.82
N HIS A 287 -18.77 11.16 12.08
CA HIS A 287 -20.10 11.41 12.60
C HIS A 287 -21.15 10.57 11.86
N LEU A 288 -22.11 9.98 12.59
CA LEU A 288 -23.23 9.25 12.00
C LEU A 288 -24.41 10.18 11.74
N PRO A 289 -24.85 10.33 10.50
CA PRO A 289 -26.15 10.92 10.23
C PRO A 289 -27.19 9.80 10.35
N GLY A 290 -28.10 9.90 11.33
CA GLY A 290 -29.16 8.91 11.57
C GLY A 290 -30.24 9.01 10.49
N TYR A 291 -30.09 8.24 9.40
CA TYR A 291 -30.93 8.40 8.20
C TYR A 291 -32.28 7.67 8.30
N HIS A 292 -32.30 6.33 8.20
CA HIS A 292 -33.54 5.58 7.86
C HIS A 292 -33.83 4.36 8.74
N GLU A 293 -33.46 4.38 10.02
CA GLU A 293 -33.69 3.24 10.93
C GLU A 293 -35.18 2.84 11.03
N ALA A 294 -36.08 3.83 11.02
CA ALA A 294 -37.53 3.62 11.06
C ALA A 294 -38.09 2.92 9.81
N CYS A 295 -37.31 2.82 8.72
CA CYS A 295 -37.73 2.22 7.45
C CYS A 295 -37.19 0.80 7.23
N GLY A 296 -36.64 0.16 8.28
CA GLY A 296 -36.14 -1.20 8.23
C GLY A 296 -34.70 -1.35 7.72
N ILE A 297 -33.96 -0.23 7.62
CA ILE A 297 -32.53 -0.25 7.29
C ILE A 297 -31.74 -0.12 8.59
N THR A 298 -30.85 -1.08 8.86
CA THR A 298 -29.97 -1.00 10.02
C THR A 298 -28.69 -0.25 9.66
N TYR A 299 -28.37 0.80 10.40
CA TYR A 299 -27.12 1.54 10.24
C TYR A 299 -26.13 1.16 11.33
N LYS A 300 -24.84 1.09 10.98
CA LYS A 300 -23.77 0.97 11.95
C LYS A 300 -22.64 1.93 11.62
N GLN A 301 -22.22 2.71 12.61
CA GLN A 301 -21.10 3.63 12.46
C GLN A 301 -19.81 2.95 12.95
N LEU A 302 -18.75 3.07 12.16
CA LEU A 302 -17.38 2.85 12.59
C LEU A 302 -16.69 4.22 12.66
N PRO A 303 -16.46 4.79 13.86
CA PRO A 303 -15.95 6.14 14.00
C PRO A 303 -14.49 6.20 13.57
N ALA A 304 -14.26 6.64 12.33
CA ALA A 304 -12.93 6.67 11.73
C ALA A 304 -12.72 7.98 10.96
N SER A 305 -11.55 8.58 11.15
CA SER A 305 -11.10 9.73 10.38
C SER A 305 -10.53 9.29 9.03
N ASP A 306 -10.70 10.13 8.00
CA ASP A 306 -10.02 9.97 6.71
C ASP A 306 -8.55 10.38 6.82
N SER A 307 -7.76 9.59 7.54
CA SER A 307 -6.33 9.81 7.71
C SER A 307 -5.55 8.51 7.61
N GLY A 308 -4.36 8.58 7.01
CA GLY A 308 -3.45 7.43 6.89
C GLY A 308 -2.92 6.88 8.23
N HIS A 309 -3.19 7.57 9.34
CA HIS A 309 -2.84 7.15 10.69
C HIS A 309 -4.00 6.47 11.43
N GLN A 310 -5.21 6.48 10.87
CA GLN A 310 -6.38 5.86 11.45
C GLN A 310 -6.21 4.33 11.51
N ASN A 311 -6.30 3.77 12.72
CA ASN A 311 -6.24 2.32 12.90
C ASN A 311 -7.62 1.70 12.60
N LEU A 312 -7.88 1.33 11.34
CA LEU A 312 -9.13 0.67 10.95
C LEU A 312 -9.23 -0.77 11.48
N LYS A 313 -8.10 -1.42 11.80
CA LYS A 313 -8.07 -2.82 12.24
C LYS A 313 -8.92 -3.05 13.49
N GLN A 314 -8.99 -2.06 14.39
CA GLN A 314 -9.77 -2.17 15.62
C GLN A 314 -11.27 -2.39 15.35
N TYR A 315 -11.77 -1.94 14.20
CA TYR A 315 -13.17 -2.06 13.81
C TYR A 315 -13.48 -3.30 12.98
N PHE A 316 -12.50 -4.15 12.67
CA PHE A 316 -12.72 -5.26 11.76
C PHE A 316 -13.65 -6.31 12.35
N GLU A 317 -13.46 -6.72 13.60
CA GLU A 317 -14.36 -7.67 14.27
C GLU A 317 -15.79 -7.11 14.30
N GLU A 318 -15.93 -5.86 14.74
CA GLU A 318 -17.20 -5.16 14.80
C GLU A 318 -17.92 -5.03 13.44
N ALA A 319 -17.16 -4.78 12.37
CA ALA A 319 -17.64 -4.72 11.00
C ALA A 319 -18.06 -6.10 10.49
N PHE A 320 -17.25 -7.14 10.75
CA PHE A 320 -17.53 -8.50 10.34
C PHE A 320 -18.77 -9.05 11.04
N ASP A 321 -18.95 -8.77 12.32
CA ASP A 321 -20.15 -9.16 13.05
C ASP A 321 -21.38 -8.49 12.45
N PHE A 322 -21.31 -7.21 12.11
CA PHE A 322 -22.43 -6.49 11.52
C PHE A 322 -22.79 -6.97 10.11
N ILE A 323 -21.78 -7.27 9.28
CA ILE A 323 -21.98 -7.84 7.95
C ILE A 323 -22.44 -9.30 8.05
N GLY A 324 -22.00 -10.03 9.08
CA GLY A 324 -22.19 -11.47 9.27
C GLY A 324 -23.42 -11.88 10.09
N GLU A 325 -24.02 -10.99 10.89
CA GLU A 325 -25.00 -11.26 11.96
C GLU A 325 -26.31 -11.97 11.56
N ARG A 326 -26.51 -12.30 10.28
CA ARG A 326 -27.63 -13.15 9.84
C ARG A 326 -27.27 -14.23 8.82
N SER A 327 -25.99 -14.51 8.62
CA SER A 327 -25.58 -15.52 7.64
C SER A 327 -25.54 -16.97 8.18
N PHE A 328 -25.88 -17.20 9.46
CA PHE A 328 -25.76 -18.51 10.15
C PHE A 328 -27.01 -18.95 10.94
N ARG A 329 -28.20 -18.46 10.62
CA ARG A 329 -29.46 -19.07 11.09
C ARG A 329 -30.31 -19.52 9.93
#